data_AF-A0A163QVL0-F1
#
_entry.id   AF-A0A163QVL0-F1
#
_cell.length_a   1.000
_cell.length_b   1.000
_cell.length_c   1.000
_cell.angle_alpha   90.00
_cell.angle_beta   90.00
_cell.angle_gamma   90.00
#
_symmetry.space_group_name_H-M   'P 1'
#
loop_
_entity.id
_entity.type
_entity.pdbx_description
1 polymer ?
#
loop_
_entity_poly.entity_id
_entity_poly.type
_entity_poly.pdbx_seq_one_letter_code
_entity_poly.pdbx_strand_id
1 'polypeptide(L)'
;MPWIVLLVSAVFEAVWATALGQSDGFSNLVPSIVFFVALAVSMGGLGWAVKHIPIGTAYAVWVGIGAALTVSYAILTGDESASVGKVVFIAGIIAAVVGLKLVPHGPAKEPAPTEVESAPADGPEH
;
A
#
# COMPACT_ATOMS: atom_id res chain seq x y z
N MET A 1 -12.19 -12.56 2.62
CA MET A 1 -12.36 -11.78 1.37
C MET A 1 -11.16 -10.86 1.18
N PRO A 2 -10.48 -10.88 0.03
CA PRO A 2 -9.27 -10.09 -0.23
C PRO A 2 -9.47 -8.58 -0.02
N TRP A 3 -10.64 -8.06 -0.40
CA TRP A 3 -10.99 -6.65 -0.20
C TRP A 3 -11.12 -6.24 1.28
N ILE A 4 -11.68 -7.08 2.14
CA ILE A 4 -11.80 -6.76 3.58
C ILE A 4 -10.41 -6.68 4.21
N VAL A 5 -9.54 -7.63 3.88
CA VAL A 5 -8.15 -7.63 4.39
C VAL A 5 -7.39 -6.40 3.89
N LEU A 6 -7.60 -6.00 2.62
CA LEU A 6 -7.02 -4.78 2.07
C LEU A 6 -7.49 -3.52 2.80
N LEU A 7 -8.79 -3.42 3.10
CA LEU A 7 -9.34 -2.26 3.82
C LEU A 7 -8.82 -2.19 5.26
N VAL A 8 -8.76 -3.32 5.97
CA VAL A 8 -8.17 -3.37 7.32
C VAL A 8 -6.68 -3.01 7.26
N SER A 9 -5.96 -3.52 6.27
CA SER A 9 -4.55 -3.18 6.00
C SER A 9 -4.33 -1.68 5.81
N ALA A 10 -5.23 -1.00 5.09
CA ALA A 10 -5.17 0.45 4.88
C ALA A 10 -5.51 1.25 6.15
N VAL A 11 -6.38 0.74 7.02
CA VAL A 11 -6.61 1.36 8.34
C VAL A 11 -5.34 1.27 9.19
N PHE A 12 -4.71 0.09 9.25
CA PHE A 12 -3.42 -0.07 9.93
C PHE A 12 -2.32 0.80 9.32
N GLU A 13 -2.42 1.12 8.03
CA GLU A 13 -1.52 2.08 7.39
C GLU A 13 -1.60 3.44 8.06
N ALA A 14 -2.82 3.96 8.21
CA ALA A 14 -3.04 5.23 8.87
C ALA A 14 -2.54 5.20 10.33
N VAL A 15 -2.75 4.10 11.05
CA VAL A 15 -2.26 3.95 12.42
C VAL A 15 -0.74 4.03 12.49
N TRP A 16 0.00 3.29 11.65
CA TRP A 16 1.46 3.34 11.72
C TRP A 16 1.99 4.69 11.22
N ALA A 17 1.38 5.30 10.21
CA ALA A 17 1.81 6.60 9.68
C ALA A 17 1.67 7.70 10.74
N THR A 18 0.53 7.72 11.44
CA THR A 18 0.30 8.63 12.57
C THR A 18 1.27 8.35 13.72
N ALA A 19 1.48 7.08 14.09
CA ALA A 19 2.40 6.71 15.17
C ALA A 19 3.86 7.06 14.85
N LEU A 20 4.27 6.95 13.58
CA LEU A 20 5.59 7.37 13.10
C LEU A 20 5.80 8.86 13.33
N GLY A 21 4.82 9.70 12.99
CA GLY A 21 4.87 11.14 13.26
C GLY A 21 4.99 11.48 14.74
N GLN A 22 4.30 10.73 15.60
CA GLN A 22 4.35 10.90 17.06
C GLN A 22 5.60 10.30 17.73
N SER A 23 6.35 9.45 17.02
CA SER A 23 7.53 8.77 17.57
C SER A 23 8.71 9.69 17.87
N ASP A 24 8.71 10.93 17.34
CA ASP A 24 9.80 11.90 17.47
C ASP A 24 11.17 11.28 17.10
N GLY A 25 11.25 10.73 15.89
CA GLY A 25 12.46 10.04 15.42
C GLY A 25 12.78 8.76 16.19
N PHE A 26 11.75 8.07 16.70
CA PHE A 26 11.82 6.87 17.54
C PHE A 26 12.34 7.08 18.97
N SER A 27 12.39 8.32 19.46
CA SER A 27 12.72 8.62 20.85
C SER A 27 11.58 8.23 21.81
N ASN A 28 10.32 8.36 21.36
CA ASN A 28 9.14 8.00 22.13
C ASN A 28 8.81 6.51 21.98
N LEU A 29 8.95 5.76 23.07
CA LEU A 29 8.83 4.30 23.06
C LEU A 29 7.43 3.81 22.66
N VAL A 30 6.37 4.41 23.22
CA VAL A 30 4.99 3.94 22.98
C VAL A 30 4.57 4.11 21.52
N PRO A 31 4.68 5.29 20.88
CA PRO A 31 4.37 5.44 19.46
C PRO A 31 5.28 4.60 18.56
N SER A 32 6.55 4.40 18.94
CA SER A 32 7.47 3.55 18.18
C SER A 32 7.01 2.08 18.14
N ILE A 33 6.59 1.53 19.28
CA ILE A 33 6.05 0.16 19.33
C ILE A 33 4.78 0.06 18.49
N VAL A 34 3.87 1.03 18.61
CA VAL A 34 2.64 1.07 17.79
C VAL A 34 2.98 1.12 16.31
N PHE A 35 3.96 1.94 15.89
CA PHE A 35 4.44 2.02 14.52
C PHE A 35 4.88 0.65 14.00
N PHE A 36 5.81 -0.04 14.68
CA PHE A 36 6.34 -1.31 14.18
C PHE A 36 5.28 -2.42 14.10
N VAL A 37 4.41 -2.52 15.11
CA VAL A 37 3.33 -3.52 15.14
C VAL A 37 2.30 -3.25 14.04
N ALA A 38 1.82 -2.01 13.95
CA ALA A 38 0.84 -1.63 12.93
C ALA A 38 1.42 -1.73 11.51
N LEU A 39 2.69 -1.38 11.31
CA LEU A 39 3.40 -1.54 10.05
C LEU A 39 3.44 -3.01 9.63
N ALA A 40 3.82 -3.92 10.54
CA ALA A 40 3.89 -5.34 10.23
C ALA A 40 2.51 -5.92 9.85
N VAL A 41 1.46 -5.54 10.57
CA VAL A 41 0.08 -5.95 10.27
C VAL A 41 -0.39 -5.39 8.92
N SER A 42 -0.11 -4.11 8.67
CA SER A 42 -0.45 -3.43 7.41
C SER A 42 0.26 -4.09 6.22
N MET A 43 1.59 -4.22 6.28
CA MET A 43 2.36 -4.85 5.20
C MET A 43 1.96 -6.31 4.97
N GLY A 44 1.69 -7.07 6.04
CA GLY A 44 1.20 -8.44 5.95
C GLY A 44 -0.18 -8.54 5.28
N GLY A 45 -1.10 -7.64 5.63
CA GLY A 45 -2.43 -7.56 5.04
C GLY A 45 -2.39 -7.23 3.54
N LEU A 46 -1.62 -6.21 3.15
CA LEU A 46 -1.40 -5.86 1.75
C LEU A 46 -0.76 -7.02 0.98
N GLY A 47 0.31 -7.60 1.53
CA GLY A 47 1.03 -8.73 0.94
C GLY A 47 0.16 -9.96 0.71
N TRP A 48 -0.86 -10.17 1.56
CA TRP A 48 -1.85 -11.22 1.34
C TRP A 48 -2.90 -10.82 0.29
N ALA A 49 -3.36 -9.58 0.29
CA ALA A 49 -4.38 -9.08 -0.63
C ALA A 49 -3.89 -9.08 -2.10
N VAL A 50 -2.63 -8.72 -2.34
CA VAL A 50 -2.03 -8.67 -3.69
C VAL A 50 -1.89 -10.06 -4.35
N LYS A 51 -2.04 -11.15 -3.59
CA LYS A 51 -2.13 -12.52 -4.15
C LYS A 51 -3.43 -12.76 -4.92
N HIS A 52 -4.44 -11.93 -4.69
CA HIS A 52 -5.79 -12.11 -5.23
C HIS A 52 -6.30 -10.87 -5.98
N ILE A 53 -5.70 -9.70 -5.72
CA ILE A 53 -6.03 -8.41 -6.34
C ILE A 53 -4.81 -7.94 -7.13
N PRO A 54 -4.97 -7.47 -8.38
CA PRO A 54 -3.87 -6.90 -9.14
C PRO A 54 -3.13 -5.83 -8.35
N ILE A 55 -1.79 -5.91 -8.31
CA ILE A 55 -0.94 -5.11 -7.43
C ILE A 55 -1.18 -3.60 -7.58
N GLY A 56 -1.38 -3.11 -8.81
CA GLY A 56 -1.65 -1.69 -9.06
C GLY A 56 -2.93 -1.20 -8.38
N THR A 57 -4.00 -2.00 -8.41
CA THR A 57 -5.27 -1.66 -7.75
C THR A 57 -5.16 -1.81 -6.24
N ALA A 58 -4.56 -2.90 -5.77
CA ALA A 58 -4.38 -3.11 -4.33
C ALA A 58 -3.55 -1.98 -3.70
N TYR A 59 -2.42 -1.63 -4.32
CA TYR A 59 -1.53 -0.58 -3.84
C TYR A 59 -2.20 0.80 -3.89
N ALA A 60 -2.86 1.14 -5.01
CA ALA A 60 -3.56 2.43 -5.12
C ALA A 60 -4.64 2.58 -4.04
N VAL A 61 -5.47 1.54 -3.85
CA VAL A 61 -6.53 1.55 -2.82
C VAL A 61 -5.93 1.63 -1.41
N TRP A 62 -4.89 0.86 -1.14
CA TRP A 62 -4.22 0.84 0.16
C TRP A 62 -3.68 2.24 0.51
N VAL A 63 -2.75 2.78 -0.31
CA VAL A 63 -2.15 4.10 -0.09
C VAL A 63 -3.21 5.20 -0.03
N GLY A 64 -4.19 5.19 -0.93
CA GLY A 64 -5.16 6.27 -1.00
C GLY A 64 -6.09 6.32 0.22
N ILE A 65 -6.51 5.16 0.73
CA ILE A 65 -7.31 5.10 1.96
C ILE A 65 -6.44 5.42 3.17
N GLY A 66 -5.24 4.85 3.27
CA GLY A 66 -4.30 5.13 4.34
C GLY A 66 -3.98 6.62 4.46
N ALA A 67 -3.66 7.27 3.35
CA ALA A 67 -3.41 8.70 3.29
C ALA A 67 -4.65 9.53 3.69
N ALA A 68 -5.82 9.22 3.14
CA ALA A 68 -7.05 9.93 3.48
C ALA A 68 -7.38 9.85 4.98
N LEU A 69 -7.24 8.67 5.58
CA LEU A 69 -7.46 8.45 7.01
C LEU A 69 -6.41 9.15 7.88
N THR A 70 -5.13 9.09 7.49
CA THR A 70 -4.03 9.76 8.22
C THR A 70 -4.24 11.26 8.30
N VAL A 71 -4.53 11.89 7.15
CA VAL A 71 -4.75 13.35 7.11
C VAL A 71 -6.05 13.72 7.83
N SER A 72 -7.12 12.93 7.66
CA SER A 72 -8.37 13.15 8.39
C SER A 72 -8.14 13.08 9.90
N TYR A 73 -7.37 12.09 10.37
CA TYR A 73 -7.03 11.96 11.78
C TYR A 73 -6.24 13.18 12.28
N ALA A 74 -5.18 13.59 11.57
CA ALA A 74 -4.37 14.74 11.94
C ALA A 74 -5.17 16.06 12.02
N ILE A 75 -6.15 16.23 11.12
CA ILE A 75 -7.07 17.38 11.17
C ILE A 75 -7.98 17.29 12.41
N LEU A 76 -8.51 16.10 12.71
CA LEU A 76 -9.44 15.89 13.83
C LEU A 76 -8.76 16.01 15.20
N THR A 77 -7.49 15.60 15.33
CA THR A 77 -6.70 15.74 16.56
C THR A 77 -6.12 17.14 16.74
N GLY A 78 -6.15 17.97 15.70
CA GLY A 78 -5.57 19.32 15.72
C GLY A 78 -4.06 19.35 15.47
N ASP A 79 -3.46 18.22 15.06
CA ASP A 79 -2.06 18.14 14.66
C ASP A 79 -1.81 18.91 13.35
N GLU A 80 -2.85 19.04 12.51
CA GLU A 80 -2.81 19.83 11.28
C GLU A 80 -4.04 20.72 11.10
N SER A 81 -3.84 21.95 10.61
CA SER A 81 -4.94 22.82 10.21
C SER A 81 -5.67 22.29 8.98
N ALA A 82 -7.01 22.23 9.06
CA ALA A 82 -7.86 22.01 7.90
C ALA A 82 -7.73 23.17 6.91
N SER A 83 -7.33 22.88 5.67
CA SER A 83 -7.35 23.85 4.58
C SER A 83 -8.22 23.32 3.44
N VAL A 84 -8.88 24.24 2.73
CA VAL A 84 -9.70 23.90 1.56
C VAL A 84 -8.88 23.11 0.54
N GLY A 85 -7.61 23.46 0.35
CA GLY A 85 -6.70 22.74 -0.53
C GLY A 85 -6.49 21.27 -0.12
N LYS A 86 -6.24 20.99 1.16
CA LYS A 86 -6.08 19.61 1.65
C LYS A 86 -7.35 18.78 1.40
N VAL A 87 -8.52 19.34 1.68
CA VAL A 87 -9.80 18.65 1.44
C VAL A 87 -9.98 18.30 -0.04
N VAL A 88 -9.67 19.25 -0.95
CA VAL A 88 -9.76 19.02 -2.40
C VAL A 88 -8.79 17.92 -2.85
N PHE A 89 -7.56 17.92 -2.39
CA PHE A 89 -6.58 16.89 -2.78
C PHE A 89 -6.90 15.51 -2.20
N ILE A 90 -7.40 15.42 -0.96
CA ILE A 90 -7.89 14.16 -0.38
C ILE A 90 -9.07 13.62 -1.19
N ALA A 91 -10.03 14.49 -1.55
CA ALA A 91 -11.14 14.09 -2.41
C ALA A 91 -10.66 13.58 -3.78
N GLY A 92 -9.63 14.22 -4.35
CA GLY A 92 -8.98 13.77 -5.58
C GLY A 92 -8.32 12.39 -5.45
N ILE A 93 -7.63 12.11 -4.35
CA ILE A 93 -7.06 10.78 -4.05
C ILE A 93 -8.18 9.74 -4.00
N ILE A 94 -9.25 10.00 -3.27
CA ILE A 94 -10.40 9.09 -3.15
C ILE A 94 -11.02 8.84 -4.53
N ALA A 95 -11.22 9.89 -5.33
CA ALA A 95 -11.76 9.76 -6.68
C ALA A 95 -10.88 8.91 -7.60
N ALA A 96 -9.55 9.10 -7.55
CA ALA A 96 -8.59 8.31 -8.31
C ALA A 96 -8.62 6.83 -7.90
N VAL A 97 -8.67 6.54 -6.61
CA VAL A 97 -8.79 5.18 -6.06
C VAL A 97 -10.07 4.49 -6.55
N VAL A 98 -11.21 5.19 -6.48
CA VAL A 98 -12.49 4.66 -6.95
C VAL A 98 -12.44 4.43 -8.46
N GLY A 99 -11.87 5.35 -9.24
CA GLY A 99 -11.67 5.19 -10.67
C GLY A 99 -10.85 3.94 -11.01
N LEU A 100 -9.71 3.73 -10.33
CA LEU A 100 -8.85 2.55 -10.51
C LEU A 100 -9.54 1.22 -10.18
N LYS A 101 -10.51 1.23 -9.27
CA LYS A 101 -11.32 0.04 -8.97
C LYS A 101 -12.32 -0.26 -10.09
N LEU A 102 -12.81 0.76 -10.78
CA LEU A 102 -13.84 0.63 -11.83
C LEU A 102 -13.25 0.32 -13.21
N VAL A 103 -11.97 0.61 -13.43
CA VAL A 103 -11.28 0.28 -14.68
C VAL A 103 -11.05 -1.25 -14.75
N PRO A 104 -11.50 -1.94 -15.81
CA PRO A 104 -11.26 -3.36 -15.99
C PRO A 104 -9.77 -3.68 -16.13
N HIS A 105 -9.32 -4.73 -15.45
CA HIS A 105 -7.95 -5.24 -15.62
C HIS A 105 -7.83 -5.95 -16.96
N GLY A 106 -7.01 -5.39 -17.87
CA GLY A 106 -6.58 -6.11 -19.06
C GLY A 106 -5.73 -7.33 -18.70
N PRO A 107 -5.63 -8.35 -19.59
CA PRO A 107 -4.83 -9.53 -19.32
C PRO A 107 -3.37 -9.13 -19.05
N ALA A 108 -2.83 -9.59 -17.92
CA ALA A 108 -1.43 -9.39 -17.59
C ALA A 108 -0.58 -10.04 -18.69
N LYS A 109 0.42 -9.30 -19.19
CA LYS A 109 1.35 -9.81 -20.20
C LYS A 109 2.07 -11.02 -19.59
N GLU A 110 1.82 -12.20 -20.14
CA GLU A 110 2.51 -13.41 -19.73
C GLU A 110 4.02 -13.20 -19.97
N PRO A 111 4.89 -13.48 -18.97
CA PRO A 111 6.32 -13.35 -19.16
C PRO A 111 6.71 -14.21 -20.36
N ALA A 112 7.41 -13.61 -21.33
CA ALA A 112 7.88 -14.32 -22.51
C ALA A 112 8.65 -15.57 -22.04
N PRO A 113 8.44 -16.74 -22.66
CA PRO A 113 9.19 -17.94 -22.33
C PRO A 113 10.66 -17.57 -22.32
N THR A 114 11.34 -17.81 -21.21
CA THR A 114 12.79 -17.69 -21.14
C THR A 114 13.31 -18.63 -22.20
N GLU A 115 13.84 -18.06 -23.29
CA GLU A 115 14.52 -18.81 -24.33
C GLU A 115 15.64 -19.53 -23.58
N VAL A 116 15.45 -20.83 -23.35
CA VAL A 116 16.46 -21.67 -22.73
C VAL A 116 17.58 -21.68 -23.76
N GLU A 117 18.55 -20.80 -23.55
CA GLU A 117 19.77 -20.73 -24.32
C GLU A 117 20.34 -22.14 -24.33
N SER A 118 20.17 -22.80 -25.47
CA SER A 118 20.70 -24.11 -25.76
C SER A 118 22.21 -23.95 -25.75
N ALA A 119 22.82 -24.14 -24.57
CA ALA A 119 24.24 -24.29 -24.44
C ALA A 119 24.68 -25.38 -25.41
N PRO A 120 25.64 -25.11 -26.32
CA PRO A 120 26.13 -26.14 -27.22
C PRO A 120 26.76 -27.23 -26.36
N ALA A 121 26.29 -28.46 -26.55
CA ALA A 121 26.92 -29.64 -25.99
C ALA A 121 28.27 -29.83 -26.68
N ASP A 122 29.29 -29.12 -26.21
CA ASP A 122 30.68 -29.44 -26.51
C ASP A 122 31.01 -30.72 -25.72
N GLY A 123 30.81 -31.87 -26.38
CA GLY A 123 31.29 -33.15 -25.90
C GLY A 123 32.81 -33.21 -26.02
N PRO A 124 33.54 -33.84 -25.08
CA PRO A 124 34.96 -34.06 -25.27
C PRO A 124 35.14 -35.15 -26.32
N GLU A 125 35.61 -34.79 -27.51
CA GLU A 125 36.14 -35.77 -28.46
C GLU A 125 37.47 -36.30 -27.93
N HIS A 126 37.48 -37.60 -27.64
CA HIS A 126 38.67 -38.42 -27.39
C HIS A 126 39.19 -39.04 -28.68
#